data_AF-A0A395GZ91-F1
#
_entry.id   AF-A0A395GZ91-F1
#
_cell.length_a   1.000
_cell.length_b   1.000
_cell.length_c   1.000
_cell.angle_alpha   90.00
_cell.angle_beta   90.00
_cell.angle_gamma   90.00
#
_symmetry.space_group_name_H-M   'P 1'
#
loop_
_entity.id
_entity.type
_entity.pdbx_description
1 polymer ?
#
loop_
_entity_poly.entity_id
_entity_poly.type
_entity_poly.pdbx_seq_one_letter_code
_entity_poly.pdbx_strand_id
1 'polypeptide(L)'
;MKLNPEVLQLNIIEIEDDNGEYANTWLLFQVDPEEYIGRKVLVVPRCCQRRKGSQDRWRVNAMVYQRERGEERLLGWEEFGRLVLAWEKEKEERGEGEGEGK
;
A
#
# COMPACT_ATOMS: atom_id res chain seq x y z
N MET A 1 -5.01 8.16 -15.80
CA MET A 1 -4.33 7.99 -14.51
C MET A 1 -4.05 6.51 -14.33
N LYS A 2 -2.81 6.11 -14.03
CA LYS A 2 -2.50 4.72 -13.69
C LYS A 2 -2.75 4.50 -12.20
N LEU A 3 -3.76 3.69 -11.88
CA LEU A 3 -4.02 3.24 -10.50
C LEU A 3 -3.37 1.88 -10.27
N ASN A 4 -2.90 1.66 -9.05
CA ASN A 4 -2.33 0.42 -8.55
C ASN A 4 -1.13 -0.05 -9.40
N PRO A 5 -0.06 0.77 -9.50
CA PRO A 5 1.15 0.31 -10.16
C PRO A 5 1.70 -0.94 -9.46
N GLU A 6 2.35 -1.81 -10.22
CA GLU A 6 3.08 -2.94 -9.65
C GLU A 6 4.19 -2.42 -8.73
N VAL A 7 4.09 -2.75 -7.44
CA VAL A 7 5.05 -2.33 -6.42
C VAL A 7 5.40 -3.50 -5.52
N LEU A 8 6.71 -3.74 -5.37
CA LEU A 8 7.21 -4.58 -4.28
C LEU A 8 7.26 -3.73 -3.01
N GLN A 9 6.41 -4.06 -2.05
CA GLN A 9 6.38 -3.39 -0.75
C GLN A 9 6.96 -4.33 0.31
N LEU A 10 8.03 -3.88 0.95
CA LEU A 10 8.67 -4.52 2.10
C LEU A 10 8.51 -3.59 3.30
N ASN A 11 8.11 -4.15 4.43
CA ASN A 11 8.05 -3.44 5.71
C ASN A 11 9.15 -3.97 6.62
N ILE A 12 9.86 -3.06 7.27
CA ILE A 12 10.79 -3.37 8.36
C ILE A 12 9.99 -3.28 9.65
N ILE A 13 10.07 -4.30 10.50
CA ILE A 13 9.38 -4.35 11.80
C ILE A 13 10.45 -4.44 12.88
N GLU A 14 10.48 -3.44 13.75
CA GLU A 14 11.33 -3.43 14.95
C GLU A 14 10.66 -4.27 16.04
N ILE A 15 11.19 -5.47 16.27
CA ILE A 15 10.64 -6.41 17.26
C ILE A 15 10.91 -5.96 18.69
N GLU A 16 11.98 -5.19 18.92
CA GLU A 16 12.42 -4.78 20.25
C GLU A 16 11.48 -3.77 20.91
N ASP A 17 10.77 -2.97 20.11
CA ASP A 17 9.90 -1.89 20.60
C ASP A 17 8.69 -2.41 21.39
N ASP A 18 8.18 -3.60 21.03
CA ASP A 18 6.96 -4.18 21.59
C ASP A 18 7.04 -5.69 21.86
N ASN A 19 8.26 -6.24 21.89
CA ASN A 19 8.51 -7.66 22.06
C ASN A 19 7.72 -8.54 21.06
N GLY A 20 7.56 -8.07 19.83
CA GLY A 20 6.92 -8.78 18.72
C GLY A 20 5.39 -8.83 18.76
N GLU A 21 4.72 -8.03 19.60
CA GLU A 21 3.26 -7.96 19.66
C GLU A 21 2.67 -7.54 18.31
N TYR A 22 3.18 -6.47 17.70
CA TYR A 22 2.75 -6.00 16.39
C TYR A 22 2.98 -7.05 15.30
N ALA A 23 4.16 -7.69 15.30
CA ALA A 23 4.47 -8.73 14.32
C ALA A 23 3.46 -9.88 14.41
N ASN A 24 3.21 -10.43 15.60
CA ASN A 24 2.29 -11.54 15.76
C ASN A 24 0.82 -11.16 15.54
N THR A 25 0.46 -9.89 15.75
CA THR A 25 -0.89 -9.39 15.47
C THR A 25 -1.15 -9.24 13.96
N TRP A 26 -0.16 -8.71 13.24
CA TRP A 26 -0.33 -8.24 11.87
C TRP A 26 0.30 -9.12 10.81
N LEU A 27 1.05 -10.17 11.15
CA LEU A 27 1.61 -11.11 10.17
C LEU A 27 0.70 -12.33 9.96
N LEU A 28 0.86 -12.97 8.80
CA LEU A 28 0.19 -14.23 8.47
C LEU A 28 0.89 -15.45 9.07
N PHE A 29 2.04 -15.24 9.71
CA PHE A 29 2.84 -16.27 10.38
C PHE A 29 3.30 -15.78 11.75
N GLN A 30 3.61 -16.72 12.64
CA GLN A 30 4.12 -16.41 13.98
C GLN A 30 5.59 -16.03 13.92
N VAL A 31 5.98 -15.09 14.78
CA VAL A 31 7.35 -14.63 14.96
C VAL A 31 7.74 -14.85 16.41
N ASP A 32 8.83 -15.58 16.64
CA ASP A 32 9.46 -15.68 17.96
C ASP A 32 10.35 -14.45 18.20
N PRO A 33 10.02 -13.57 19.16
CA PRO A 33 10.82 -12.37 19.42
C PRO A 33 12.27 -12.66 19.84
N GLU A 34 12.51 -13.77 20.53
CA GLU A 34 13.85 -14.12 21.06
C GLU A 34 14.87 -14.39 19.94
N GLU A 35 14.40 -14.74 18.73
CA GLU A 35 15.27 -14.92 17.57
C GLU A 35 15.79 -13.60 16.98
N TYR A 36 15.12 -12.49 17.26
CA TYR A 36 15.37 -11.19 16.62
C TYR A 36 16.02 -10.18 17.56
N ILE A 37 15.59 -10.13 18.83
CA ILE A 37 16.11 -9.17 19.81
C ILE A 37 17.64 -9.27 19.91
N GLY A 38 18.32 -8.14 19.67
CA GLY A 38 19.78 -7.98 19.68
C GLY A 38 20.53 -8.78 18.61
N ARG A 39 19.83 -9.41 17.66
CA ARG A 39 20.40 -10.40 16.74
C ARG A 39 20.07 -10.17 15.27
N LYS A 40 18.81 -9.91 14.93
CA LYS A 40 18.31 -9.88 13.55
C LYS A 40 17.24 -8.79 13.37
N VAL A 41 17.11 -8.30 12.15
CA VAL A 41 16.03 -7.40 11.73
C VAL A 41 14.97 -8.19 10.97
N LEU A 42 13.69 -7.96 11.27
CA LEU A 42 12.58 -8.56 10.55
C LEU A 42 12.13 -7.67 9.38
N VAL A 43 12.30 -8.17 8.15
CA VAL A 43 11.79 -7.54 6.93
C VAL A 43 10.75 -8.45 6.29
N VAL A 44 9.55 -7.93 6.05
CA VAL A 44 8.41 -8.71 5.58
C VAL A 44 7.76 -8.11 4.34
N PRO A 45 7.49 -8.91 3.29
CA PRO A 45 6.65 -8.48 2.19
C PRO A 45 5.25 -8.11 2.66
N ARG A 46 4.63 -7.14 1.99
CA ARG A 46 3.27 -6.69 2.31
C ARG A 46 2.23 -7.79 2.20
N CYS A 47 2.41 -8.73 1.27
CA CYS A 47 1.51 -9.88 1.09
C CYS A 47 1.48 -10.83 2.31
N CYS A 48 2.48 -10.74 3.21
CA CYS A 48 2.54 -11.51 4.43
C CYS A 48 1.82 -10.87 5.61
N GLN A 49 1.12 -9.75 5.43
CA GLN A 49 0.52 -8.98 6.52
C GLN A 49 -1.01 -8.92 6.46
N ARG A 50 -1.68 -9.05 7.61
CA ARG A 50 -3.11 -8.89 7.84
C ARG A 50 -3.55 -7.42 7.79
N ARG A 51 -3.49 -6.73 6.65
CA ARG A 51 -4.05 -5.37 6.55
C ARG A 51 -4.88 -5.18 5.29
N LYS A 52 -5.94 -4.35 5.39
CA LYS A 52 -6.48 -3.63 4.23
C LYS A 52 -5.40 -2.64 3.80
N GLY A 53 -4.64 -2.96 2.75
CA GLY A 53 -3.55 -2.12 2.21
C GLY A 53 -4.01 -0.81 1.57
N SER A 54 -5.10 -0.21 2.06
CA SER A 54 -5.75 0.94 1.44
C SER A 54 -4.87 2.19 1.51
N GLN A 55 -4.22 2.45 2.67
CA GLN A 55 -3.36 3.61 2.87
C GLN A 55 -2.10 3.58 1.99
N ASP A 56 -1.37 2.46 1.96
CA ASP A 56 -0.16 2.34 1.14
C ASP A 56 -0.49 2.44 -0.35
N ARG A 57 -1.57 1.77 -0.77
CA ARG A 57 -2.07 1.80 -2.15
C ARG A 57 -2.44 3.21 -2.58
N TRP A 58 -3.19 3.94 -1.76
CA TRP A 58 -3.49 5.35 -2.00
C TRP A 58 -2.22 6.18 -2.15
N ARG A 59 -1.28 6.05 -1.21
CA ARG A 59 -0.08 6.89 -1.20
C ARG A 59 0.77 6.66 -2.44
N VAL A 60 0.94 5.39 -2.83
CA VAL A 60 1.62 5.02 -4.07
C VAL A 60 0.91 5.63 -5.28
N ASN A 61 -0.41 5.49 -5.38
CA ASN A 61 -1.18 6.03 -6.50
C ASN A 61 -1.10 7.57 -6.56
N ALA A 62 -1.20 8.24 -5.42
CA ALA A 62 -1.09 9.69 -5.31
C ALA A 62 0.30 10.18 -5.73
N MET A 63 1.38 9.48 -5.36
CA MET A 63 2.74 9.83 -5.79
C MET A 63 2.98 9.62 -7.28
N VAL A 64 2.40 8.55 -7.86
CA VAL A 64 2.46 8.35 -9.32
C VAL A 64 1.71 9.48 -10.04
N TYR A 65 0.49 9.77 -9.59
CA TYR A 65 -0.30 10.88 -10.15
C TYR A 65 0.47 12.21 -10.08
N GLN A 66 1.05 12.53 -8.92
CA GLN A 66 1.84 13.74 -8.72
C GLN A 66 2.99 13.85 -9.75
N ARG A 67 3.73 12.76 -9.98
CA ARG A 67 4.86 12.73 -10.93
C ARG A 67 4.39 12.82 -12.39
N GLU A 68 3.31 12.14 -12.75
CA GLU A 68 2.73 12.20 -14.10
C GLU A 68 2.24 13.61 -14.45
N ARG A 69 1.83 14.39 -13.44
CA ARG A 69 1.30 15.76 -13.61
C ARG A 69 2.31 16.87 -13.33
N GLY A 70 3.48 16.54 -12.76
CA GLY A 70 4.48 17.53 -12.37
C GLY A 70 4.02 18.42 -11.20
N GLU A 71 3.18 17.89 -10.30
CA GLU A 71 2.66 18.65 -9.16
C GLU A 71 3.65 18.68 -7.99
N GLU A 72 3.73 19.80 -7.27
CA GLU A 72 4.60 19.93 -6.10
C GLU A 72 4.01 19.28 -4.84
N ARG A 73 2.67 19.16 -4.77
CA ARG A 73 1.95 18.69 -3.58
C ARG A 73 1.41 17.27 -3.78
N LEU A 74 1.59 16.43 -2.77
CA LEU A 74 0.90 15.14 -2.69
C LEU A 74 -0.56 15.35 -2.27
N LEU A 75 -1.51 14.87 -3.07
CA LEU A 75 -2.93 14.91 -2.73
C LEU A 75 -3.22 14.13 -1.46
N GLY A 76 -4.14 14.63 -0.63
CA GLY A 76 -4.63 13.96 0.58
C GLY A 76 -5.52 12.72 0.29
N TRP A 77 -5.83 11.94 1.32
CA TRP A 77 -6.67 10.72 1.20
C TRP A 77 -8.02 11.03 0.54
N GLU A 78 -8.72 12.04 1.06
CA GLU A 78 -10.03 12.43 0.56
C GLU A 78 -9.98 13.09 -0.82
N GLU A 79 -9.00 13.97 -1.06
CA GLU A 79 -8.81 14.64 -2.36
C GLU A 79 -8.56 13.60 -3.45
N PHE A 80 -7.63 12.67 -3.19
CA PHE A 80 -7.33 11.59 -4.13
C PHE A 80 -8.55 10.68 -4.33
N GLY A 81 -9.30 10.37 -3.26
CA GLY A 81 -10.53 9.59 -3.34
C GLY A 81 -11.56 10.23 -4.27
N ARG A 82 -11.78 11.55 -4.18
CA ARG A 82 -12.66 12.28 -5.09
C ARG A 82 -12.15 12.24 -6.53
N LEU A 83 -10.84 12.36 -6.71
CA LEU A 83 -10.21 12.32 -8.03
C LEU A 83 -10.36 10.96 -8.71
N VAL A 84 -10.19 9.86 -7.95
CA VAL A 84 -10.44 8.50 -8.45
C VAL A 84 -11.89 8.34 -8.90
N LEU A 85 -12.85 8.74 -8.06
CA LEU A 85 -14.27 8.64 -8.39
C LEU A 85 -14.64 9.45 -9.64
N ALA A 86 -14.09 10.65 -9.79
CA ALA A 86 -14.30 11.46 -10.97
C ALA A 86 -13.72 10.79 -12.23
N TRP A 87 -12.52 10.24 -12.13
CA TRP A 87 -11.86 9.53 -13.22
C TRP A 87 -12.60 8.24 -13.64
N GLU A 88 -13.11 7.47 -12.67
CA GLU A 88 -13.92 6.28 -12.92
C GLU A 88 -15.22 6.64 -13.66
N LYS A 89 -15.91 7.70 -13.21
CA LYS A 89 -17.12 8.21 -13.86
C LYS A 89 -16.84 8.66 -15.31
N GLU A 90 -15.76 9.39 -15.54
CA GLU A 90 -15.36 9.81 -16.89
C GLU A 90 -15.01 8.63 -17.81
N LYS A 91 -14.44 7.55 -17.26
CA LYS A 91 -14.16 6.31 -18.00
C LYS A 91 -15.43 5.60 -18.41
N GLU A 92 -16.39 5.49 -17.50
CA GLU A 92 -17.72 4.92 -17.76
C GLU A 92 -18.44 5.70 -18.88
N GLU A 93 -18.42 7.03 -18.81
CA GLU A 93 -18.98 7.92 -19.83
C GLU A 93 -18.27 7.78 -21.20
N ARG A 94 -16.97 7.46 -21.21
CA ARG A 94 -16.20 7.18 -22.44
C ARG A 94 -16.39 5.77 -22.99
N GLY A 95 -17.10 4.89 -22.27
CA GLY A 95 -17.28 3.50 -22.66
C GLY A 95 -16.02 2.65 -22.52
N GLU A 96 -15.02 3.10 -21.75
CA GLU A 96 -13.79 2.36 -21.45
C GLU A 96 -14.03 1.40 -20.28
N GLY A 97 -14.95 0.46 -20.44
CA GLY A 97 -15.11 -0.66 -19.51
C GLY A 97 -14.00 -1.70 -19.73
N GLU A 98 -13.30 -2.09 -18.67
CA GLU A 98 -12.31 -3.16 -18.72
C GLU A 98 -12.98 -4.47 -19.18
N GLY A 99 -12.75 -4.84 -20.44
CA GLY A 99 -12.85 -6.22 -20.87
C GLY A 99 -11.70 -6.99 -20.24
N GLU A 100 -11.94 -7.63 -19.09
CA GLU A 100 -11.09 -8.72 -18.62
C GLU A 100 -11.26 -9.90 -19.56
N GLY A 101 -10.31 -10.06 -20.48
CA GLY A 101 -10.09 -11.31 -21.19
C GLY A 101 -9.80 -12.42 -20.18
N LYS A 102 -10.68 -13.42 -20.16
CA LYS A 102 -10.44 -14.70 -19.49
C LYS A 102 -9.36 -15.51 -20.20
#